data_AF-A0AAW3NBE1-F1
#
_entry.id   AF-A0AAW3NBE1-F1
#
_cell.length_a   1.000
_cell.length_b   1.000
_cell.length_c   1.000
_cell.angle_alpha   90.00
_cell.angle_beta   90.00
_cell.angle_gamma   90.00
#
_symmetry.space_group_name_H-M   'P 1'
#
loop_
_entity.id
_entity.type
_entity.pdbx_description
1 polymer ?
#
loop_
_entity_poly.entity_id
_entity_poly.type
_entity_poly.pdbx_seq_one_letter_code
_entity_poly.pdbx_strand_id
1 'polypeptide(L)' 'MSVIQACINQAAYNAFYDLAACALETHNPERAAQRVIEARDYLPQADVNRLVRELEADYYEFT' A
#
# COMPACT_ATOMS: atom_id res chain seq x y z
N MET A 1 6.69 -8.08 -19.28
CA MET A 1 5.43 -8.03 -18.50
C MET A 1 4.29 -7.78 -19.47
N SER A 2 3.17 -8.51 -19.39
CA SER A 2 2.01 -8.25 -20.26
C SER A 2 1.28 -6.98 -19.81
N VAL A 3 0.59 -6.30 -20.72
CA VAL A 3 -0.22 -5.10 -20.42
C VAL A 3 -1.28 -5.42 -19.35
N ILE A 4 -1.90 -6.60 -19.43
CA ILE A 4 -2.90 -7.07 -18.46
C ILE A 4 -2.29 -7.19 -17.06
N GLN A 5 -1.09 -7.77 -16.93
CA GLN A 5 -0.43 -7.89 -15.63
C GLN A 5 -0.06 -6.52 -15.05
N ALA A 6 0.35 -5.57 -15.88
CA ALA A 6 0.63 -4.20 -15.44
C ALA A 6 -0.64 -3.52 -14.89
N CYS A 7 -1.78 -3.70 -15.56
CA CYS A 7 -3.07 -3.19 -15.06
C CYS A 7 -3.48 -3.85 -13.74
N ILE A 8 -3.28 -5.17 -13.59
CA ILE A 8 -3.58 -5.89 -12.34
C ILE A 8 -2.71 -5.36 -11.20
N ASN A 9 -1.40 -5.21 -11.43
CA ASN A 9 -0.48 -4.68 -10.41
C ASN A 9 -0.86 -3.25 -10.01
N GLN A 10 -1.22 -2.39 -10.97
CA GLN A 10 -1.65 -1.01 -10.67
C GLN A 10 -2.95 -0.98 -9.86
N ALA A 11 -3.92 -1.82 -10.21
CA ALA A 11 -5.19 -1.90 -9.48
C ALA A 11 -4.97 -2.39 -8.04
N ALA A 12 -4.13 -3.43 -7.86
CA ALA A 12 -3.76 -3.93 -6.55
C ALA A 12 -3.02 -2.86 -5.74
N TYR A 13 -2.08 -2.14 -6.36
CA TYR A 13 -1.35 -1.04 -5.73
C TYR A 13 -2.29 0.02 -5.16
N ASN A 14 -3.20 0.54 -5.99
CA ASN A 14 -4.15 1.55 -5.57
C ASN A 14 -5.04 1.06 -4.42
N ALA A 15 -5.53 -0.18 -4.51
CA ALA A 15 -6.38 -0.76 -3.47
C ALA A 15 -5.65 -0.88 -2.12
N PHE A 16 -4.38 -1.31 -2.12
CA PHE A 16 -3.60 -1.41 -0.88
C PHE A 16 -3.24 -0.03 -0.31
N TYR A 17 -2.98 0.97 -1.18
CA TYR A 17 -2.79 2.35 -0.74
C TYR A 17 -4.04 2.87 -0.05
N ASP A 18 -5.21 2.78 -0.68
CA ASP A 18 -6.47 3.26 -0.12
C ASP A 18 -6.82 2.57 1.22
N LEU A 19 -6.58 1.25 1.31
CA LEU A 19 -6.83 0.50 2.55
C LEU A 19 -5.89 0.89 3.69
N ALA A 20 -4.61 1.16 3.39
CA ALA A 20 -3.65 1.60 4.39
C ALA A 20 -3.89 3.06 4.80
N ALA A 21 -4.13 3.94 3.84
CA ALA A 21 -4.53 5.34 4.05
C ALA A 21 -5.77 5.45 4.95
N CYS A 22 -6.84 4.71 4.64
CA CYS A 22 -8.06 4.67 5.46
C CYS A 22 -7.77 4.23 6.91
N ALA A 23 -6.85 3.28 7.10
CA ALA A 23 -6.45 2.84 8.43
C ALA A 23 -5.65 3.93 9.18
N LEU A 24 -4.78 4.67 8.49
CA LEU A 24 -4.00 5.78 9.07
C LEU A 24 -4.90 6.97 9.43
N GLU A 25 -5.83 7.34 8.56
CA GLU A 25 -6.83 8.39 8.78
C GLU A 25 -7.74 8.10 9.98
N THR A 26 -7.94 6.83 10.30
CA THR A 26 -8.71 6.38 11.47
C THR A 26 -7.82 6.10 12.69
N HIS A 27 -6.57 6.56 12.67
CA HIS A 27 -5.57 6.40 13.73
C HIS A 27 -5.33 4.93 14.13
N ASN A 28 -5.35 4.02 13.15
CA ASN A 28 -5.10 2.60 13.35
C ASN A 28 -3.84 2.14 12.57
N PRO A 29 -2.64 2.49 13.07
CA PRO A 29 -1.38 2.17 12.39
C PRO A 29 -1.11 0.65 12.33
N GLU A 30 -1.60 -0.13 13.29
CA GLU A 30 -1.47 -1.60 13.26
C GLU A 30 -2.20 -2.20 12.06
N ARG A 31 -3.42 -1.72 11.79
CA ARG A 31 -4.19 -2.14 10.61
C ARG A 31 -3.53 -1.67 9.32
N ALA A 32 -2.95 -0.47 9.28
CA ALA A 32 -2.20 0.00 8.12
C ALA A 32 -0.99 -0.91 7.83
N ALA A 33 -0.22 -1.27 8.86
CA ALA A 33 0.90 -2.19 8.75
C ALA A 33 0.47 -3.58 8.25
N GLN A 34 -0.67 -4.10 8.72
CA GLN A 34 -1.24 -5.35 8.21
C GLN A 34 -1.53 -5.28 6.70
N ARG A 35 -2.12 -4.17 6.20
CA ARG A 35 -2.37 -3.99 4.76
C ARG A 35 -1.10 -3.98 3.93
N VAL A 36 -0.03 -3.35 4.44
CA VAL A 36 1.28 -3.36 3.78
C VAL A 36 1.90 -4.76 3.77
N ILE A 37 1.72 -5.55 4.83
CA ILE A 37 2.19 -6.94 4.87
C ILE A 37 1.41 -7.79 3.85
N GLU A 38 0.08 -7.68 3.81
CA GLU A 38 -0.78 -8.37 2.84
C GLU A 38 -0.37 -8.02 1.39
N ALA A 39 -0.01 -6.77 1.12
CA ALA A 39 0.40 -6.33 -0.21
C ALA A 39 1.61 -7.09 -0.79
N ARG A 40 2.47 -7.68 0.07
CA ARG A 40 3.64 -8.47 -0.36
C ARG A 40 3.28 -9.74 -1.11
N ASP A 41 2.08 -10.27 -0.90
CA ASP A 41 1.61 -11.48 -1.58
C ASP A 41 1.09 -11.18 -3.00
N TYR A 42 0.80 -9.91 -3.32
CA TYR A 42 0.16 -9.50 -4.57
C TYR A 42 1.03 -8.59 -5.43
N LEU A 43 1.95 -7.84 -4.83
CA LEU A 43 2.75 -6.82 -5.49
C LEU A 43 4.24 -7.20 -5.52
N PRO A 44 4.97 -6.79 -6.58
CA PRO A 44 6.42 -6.80 -6.55
C PRO A 44 6.98 -6.01 -5.37
N GLN A 45 8.11 -6.47 -4.80
CA GLN A 45 8.75 -5.81 -3.66
C GLN A 45 9.05 -4.32 -3.92
N ALA A 46 9.36 -3.93 -5.16
CA ALA A 46 9.59 -2.55 -5.54
C ALA A 46 8.34 -1.67 -5.32
N ASP A 47 7.16 -2.20 -5.66
CA ASP A 47 5.88 -1.52 -5.50
C ASP A 47 5.48 -1.47 -4.02
N VAL A 48 5.73 -2.52 -3.24
CA VAL A 48 5.52 -2.50 -1.78
C VAL A 48 6.42 -1.46 -1.11
N ASN A 49 7.69 -1.36 -1.51
CA ASN A 49 8.60 -0.35 -0.97
C ASN A 49 8.15 1.07 -1.34
N ARG A 50 7.62 1.25 -2.54
CA ARG A 50 7.04 2.51 -2.99
C ARG A 50 5.80 2.86 -2.16
N LEU A 51 4.90 1.90 -1.95
CA LEU A 51 3.70 2.04 -1.12
C LEU A 51 4.04 2.56 0.29
N VAL A 52 5.03 1.94 0.94
CA VAL A 52 5.48 2.37 2.28
C VAL A 52 5.97 3.82 2.27
N ARG A 53 6.83 4.17 1.32
CA ARG A 53 7.40 5.53 1.22
C ARG A 53 6.33 6.60 0.99
N GLU A 54 5.34 6.32 0.14
CA GLU A 54 4.24 7.26 -0.13
C GLU A 54 3.36 7.41 1.12
N LEU A 55 2.98 6.32 1.78
CA LEU A 55 2.21 6.37 3.03
C LEU A 55 2.95 7.10 4.15
N GLU A 56 4.26 6.87 4.32
CA GLU A 56 5.07 7.59 5.31
C GLU A 56 5.17 9.08 5.02
N ALA A 57 5.24 9.47 3.74
CA ALA A 57 5.30 10.88 3.35
C ALA A 57 3.95 11.59 3.57
N ASP A 58 2.85 10.92 3.24
CA ASP A 58 1.50 11.49 3.30
C ASP A 58 0.92 11.49 4.72
N TYR A 59 1.30 10.52 5.56
CA TYR A 59 0.75 10.29 6.90
C TYR A 59 1.81 10.33 8.01
N TYR A 60 2.91 11.07 7.81
CA TYR A 60 4.04 11.24 8.75
C TYR A 60 3.61 11.60 10.19
N GLU A 61 2.46 12.25 10.36
CA GLU A 61 1.93 12.65 11.69
C GLU A 61 1.40 11.47 12.53
N PHE A 62 1.28 10.27 11.96
CA PHE A 62 0.74 9.07 12.62
C PHE A 62 1.78 7.96 12.87
N THR A 63 3.05 8.22 12.58
CA THR A 63 4.21 7.33 12.86
C THR A 63 5.06 7.86 14.00
#